data_AF-A0AAJ1LZK3-F1
#
_entry.id   AF-A0AAJ1LZK3-F1
#
_cell.length_a   1.000
_cell.length_b   1.000
_cell.length_c   1.000
_cell.angle_alpha   90.00
_cell.angle_beta   90.00
_cell.angle_gamma   90.00
#
_symmetry.space_group_name_H-M   'P 1'
#
loop_
_entity.id
_entity.type
_entity.pdbx_description
1 polymer ?
#
loop_
_entity_poly.entity_id
_entity_poly.type
_entity_poly.pdbx_seq_one_letter_code
_entity_poly.pdbx_strand_id
1 'polypeptide(L)' 'MTVVWIVIGLVVVVAALLVVLEVQNARRRKALAHLEPVDPRVGERAMSEASGEHAIIEGVAKSAHPGISGAGGGPLG' A
#
# COMPACT_ATOMS: atom_id res chain seq x y z
N MET A 1 -4.84 2.11 27.45
CA MET A 1 -3.48 2.61 27.12
C MET A 1 -2.73 1.75 26.13
N THR A 2 -2.72 0.42 26.27
CA THR A 2 -2.06 -0.51 25.32
C THR A 2 -2.50 -0.34 23.86
N VAL A 3 -3.80 -0.26 23.58
CA VAL A 3 -4.32 -0.07 22.21
C VAL A 3 -3.80 1.23 21.57
N VAL A 4 -3.73 2.32 22.34
CA VAL A 4 -3.23 3.62 21.87
C VAL A 4 -1.77 3.51 21.42
N TRP A 5 -0.94 2.82 22.20
CA TRP A 5 0.47 2.60 21.84
C TRP A 5 0.65 1.72 20.61
N ILE A 6 -0.20 0.71 20.43
CA ILE A 6 -0.18 -0.12 19.21
C ILE A 6 -0.47 0.74 17.98
N VAL A 7 -1.51 1.57 18.03
CA VAL A 7 -1.86 2.47 16.91
C VAL A 7 -0.72 3.44 16.60
N ILE A 8 -0.14 4.06 17.63
CA ILE A 8 1.02 4.96 17.46
C ILE A 8 2.18 4.22 16.81
N GLY A 9 2.52 3.03 17.30
CA GLY A 9 3.58 2.20 16.73
C GLY A 9 3.32 1.90 15.25
N LEU A 10 2.08 1.57 14.90
CA LEU A 10 1.69 1.25 13.53
C LEU A 10 1.81 2.47 12.60
N VAL A 11 1.36 3.64 13.05
CA VAL A 11 1.54 4.91 12.32
C VAL A 11 3.02 5.23 12.11
N VAL A 12 3.85 5.05 13.14
CA VAL A 12 5.30 5.29 13.06
C VAL A 12 5.96 4.32 12.06
N VAL A 13 5.57 3.05 12.07
CA VAL A 13 6.09 2.05 11.11
C VAL A 13 5.70 2.42 9.68
N VAL A 14 4.43 2.76 9.44
CA VAL A 14 3.98 3.18 8.10
C VAL A 14 4.73 4.43 7.64
N ALA A 15 4.87 5.44 8.50
CA ALA A 15 5.62 6.65 8.17
C ALA A 15 7.10 6.35 7.84
N ALA A 16 7.75 5.50 8.63
CA ALA A 16 9.14 5.09 8.37
C ALA A 16 9.29 4.37 7.02
N LEU A 17 8.36 3.47 6.69
CA LEU A 17 8.36 2.77 5.40
C LEU A 17 8.21 3.74 4.22
N LEU A 18 7.30 4.72 4.31
CA LEU A 18 7.12 5.73 3.27
C LEU A 18 8.39 6.57 3.07
N VAL A 19 9.05 6.97 4.15
CA VAL A 19 10.32 7.73 4.08
C VAL A 19 11.41 6.91 3.39
N VAL A 20 11.54 5.61 3.72
CA VAL A 20 12.52 4.74 3.07
C VAL A 20 12.25 4.62 1.57
N LEU A 21 10.99 4.43 1.17
CA LEU A 21 10.58 4.37 -0.23
C LEU A 21 10.91 5.68 -0.97
N GLU A 22 10.67 6.82 -0.34
CA GLU A 22 10.96 8.12 -0.92
C GLU A 22 12.47 8.35 -1.09
N VAL A 23 13.28 7.95 -0.11
CA VAL A 23 14.75 7.98 -0.21
C VAL A 23 15.24 7.06 -1.33
N GLN A 24 14.70 5.85 -1.44
CA GLN A 24 15.04 4.92 -2.52
C GLN A 24 14.63 5.48 -3.88
N ASN A 25 13.44 6.07 -4.00
CA ASN A 25 12.95 6.69 -5.23
C ASN A 25 13.80 7.91 -5.62
N ALA A 26 14.16 8.76 -4.66
CA ALA A 26 15.04 9.90 -4.91
C ALA A 26 16.44 9.45 -5.35
N ARG A 27 16.99 8.40 -4.72
CA ARG A 27 18.27 7.82 -5.14
C ARG A 27 18.18 7.19 -6.53
N ARG A 28 17.14 6.42 -6.82
CA ARG A 28 16.89 5.85 -8.16
C ARG A 28 16.74 6.94 -9.21
N ARG A 29 15.98 8.00 -8.94
CA ARG A 29 15.85 9.15 -9.85
C ARG A 29 17.18 9.83 -10.14
N LYS A 30 18.00 10.09 -9.11
CA LYS A 30 19.35 10.65 -9.30
C LYS A 30 20.26 9.72 -10.09
N ALA A 31 20.20 8.42 -9.81
CA ALA A 31 20.95 7.42 -10.55
C ALA A 31 20.50 7.33 -12.01
N LEU A 32 19.23 7.50 -12.32
CA LEU A 32 18.70 7.40 -13.68
C LEU A 32 18.67 8.74 -14.43
N ALA A 33 19.04 9.86 -13.78
CA ALA A 33 18.97 11.20 -14.36
C ALA A 33 19.88 11.42 -15.58
N HIS A 34 20.86 10.53 -15.79
CA HIS A 34 21.77 10.55 -16.93
C HIS A 34 21.27 9.69 -18.11
N LEU A 35 20.21 8.91 -17.91
CA LEU A 35 19.53 8.19 -18.96
C LEU A 35 18.38 9.07 -19.46
N GLU A 36 18.17 9.06 -20.78
CA GLU A 36 17.15 9.83 -21.51
C GLU A 36 15.78 9.82 -20.80
N PRO A 37 14.94 10.88 -20.92
CA PRO A 37 13.74 11.05 -20.09
C PRO A 37 12.88 9.78 -20.07
N VAL A 38 12.75 9.16 -18.90
CA VAL A 38 11.89 8.00 -18.69
C VAL A 38 10.46 8.39 -19.09
N ASP A 39 9.92 7.71 -20.10
CA ASP A 39 8.57 7.95 -20.61
C ASP A 39 7.54 7.83 -19.46
N PRO A 40 6.82 8.90 -19.10
CA PRO A 40 5.89 8.93 -17.97
C PRO A 40 4.79 7.86 -18.06
N ARG A 41 4.50 7.37 -19.26
CA ARG A 41 3.52 6.31 -19.51
C ARG A 41 3.90 4.97 -18.89
N VAL A 42 5.18 4.72 -18.66
CA VAL A 42 5.65 3.49 -17.99
C VAL A 42 5.24 3.52 -16.51
N GLY A 43 5.35 4.68 -15.86
CA GLY A 43 4.91 4.86 -14.48
C GLY A 43 3.39 4.76 -14.31
N GLU A 44 2.64 5.34 -15.24
CA GLU A 44 1.17 5.25 -15.26
C GLU A 44 0.69 3.80 -15.46
N ARG A 45 1.32 3.05 -16.37
CA ARG A 45 1.01 1.63 -16.58
C ARG A 45 1.33 0.78 -15.35
N ALA A 46 2.49 0.99 -14.73
CA ALA A 46 2.87 0.26 -13.52
C ALA A 46 1.93 0.57 -12.33
N MET A 47 1.49 1.83 -12.18
CA MET A 47 0.47 2.20 -11.19
C MET A 47 -0.89 1.56 -11.49
N SER A 48 -1.30 1.56 -12.76
CA SER A 48 -2.54 0.91 -13.18
C SER A 48 -2.52 -0.60 -12.95
N GLU A 49 -1.38 -1.25 -13.17
CA GLU A 49 -1.19 -2.69 -12.95
C GLU A 49 -1.21 -3.03 -11.45
N ALA A 50 -0.51 -2.26 -10.63
CA ALA A 50 -0.52 -2.42 -9.17
C ALA A 50 -1.93 -2.21 -8.57
N SER A 51 -2.70 -1.27 -9.12
CA SER A 51 -4.10 -1.05 -8.74
C SER A 51 -4.97 -2.27 -9.09
N GLY A 52 -4.73 -2.88 -10.26
CA GLY A 52 -5.41 -4.09 -10.70
C GLY A 52 -5.08 -5.30 -9.83
N GLU A 53 -3.81 -5.50 -9.48
CA GLU A 53 -3.39 -6.55 -8.55
C GLU A 53 -4.03 -6.39 -7.17
N HIS A 54 -4.13 -5.16 -6.65
CA HIS A 54 -4.80 -4.91 -5.38
C HIS A 54 -6.29 -5.31 -5.42
N ALA A 55 -7.00 -4.99 -6.50
CA ALA A 55 -8.40 -5.37 -6.69
C ALA A 55 -8.58 -6.89 -6.81
N ILE A 56 -7.65 -7.59 -7.45
CA ILE A 56 -7.66 -9.06 -7.53
C ILE A 56 -7.41 -9.67 -6.15
N ILE A 57 -6.43 -9.17 -5.41
CA ILE A 57 -6.12 -9.65 -4.05
C ILE A 57 -7.31 -9.41 -3.11
N GLU A 58 -7.95 -8.24 -3.18
CA GLU A 58 -9.15 -7.95 -2.40
C GLU A 58 -10.32 -8.87 -2.79
N GLY A 59 -10.53 -9.11 -4.08
CA GLY A 59 -11.54 -10.06 -4.57
C GLY A 59 -11.26 -11.51 -4.15
N VAL A 60 -10.00 -11.93 -4.17
CA VAL A 60 -9.56 -13.26 -3.69
C VAL A 60 -9.72 -13.36 -2.18
N ALA A 61 -9.39 -12.33 -1.42
CA ALA A 61 -9.59 -12.31 0.03
C ALA A 61 -11.09 -12.32 0.41
N LYS A 62 -11.93 -11.57 -0.31
CA LYS A 62 -13.39 -11.55 -0.14
C LYS A 62 -14.01 -12.91 -0.44
N SER A 63 -13.55 -13.58 -1.50
CA SER A 63 -14.05 -14.88 -1.93
C SER A 63 -13.50 -16.06 -1.11
N ALA A 64 -12.30 -15.94 -0.55
CA ALA A 64 -11.71 -16.92 0.37
C ALA A 64 -12.39 -16.93 1.75
N HIS A 65 -12.99 -15.81 2.16
CA HIS A 65 -13.79 -15.71 3.38
C HIS A 65 -15.20 -15.16 3.10
N PRO A 66 -16.08 -15.95 2.43
CA PRO A 66 -17.38 -15.50 1.94
C PRO A 66 -18.45 -15.28 3.03
N GLY A 67 -18.05 -15.02 4.27
CA GLY A 67 -18.97 -14.84 5.41
C GLY A 67 -18.47 -13.92 6.53
N ILE A 68 -17.22 -13.45 6.53
CA ILE A 68 -16.71 -12.60 7.62
C ILE A 68 -16.89 -11.10 7.34
N SER A 69 -17.06 -10.73 6.08
CA SER A 69 -17.17 -9.33 5.62
C SER A 69 -18.50 -8.64 5.99
N GLY A 70 -19.42 -9.31 6.67
CA GLY A 70 -20.70 -8.76 7.13
C GLY A 70 -20.86 -8.65 8.65
N ALA A 71 -19.93 -9.18 9.45
CA ALA A 71 -20.08 -9.25 10.91
C ALA A 71 -19.43 -8.05 11.64
N GLY A 72 -19.63 -6.85 11.13
CA GLY A 72 -19.17 -5.58 11.72
C GLY A 72 -20.26 -4.79 12.45
N GLY A 73 -21.43 -5.38 12.71
CA GLY A 73 -22.44 -4.86 13.63
C GLY A 73 -22.25 -5.52 15.00
N GLY A 74 -21.91 -4.72 16.01
CA GLY A 74 -21.40 -5.17 17.31
C GLY A 74 -22.33 -6.02 18.19
N PRO A 75 -21.83 -6.47 19.36
CA PRO A 75 -22.43 -7.51 20.18
C PRO A 75 -23.45 -6.92 21.17
N LEU A 76 -24.75 -7.01 20.89
CA LEU A 76 -25.82 -6.93 21.90
C LEU A 76 -27.10 -7.58 21.34
N GLY A 77 -27.60 -8.63 21.99
CA GLY A 77 -28.87 -9.30 21.69
C GLY A 77 -28.81 -10.80 21.96
#